data_AF-A0A4T0FMP1-F1
#
_entry.id   AF-A0A4T0FMP1-F1
#
_cell.length_a   1.000
_cell.length_b   1.000
_cell.length_c   1.000
_cell.angle_alpha   90.00
_cell.angle_beta   90.00
_cell.angle_gamma   90.00
#
_symmetry.space_group_name_H-M   'P 1'
#
loop_
_entity.id
_entity.type
_entity.pdbx_description
1 polymer ?
#
loop_
_entity_poly.entity_id
_entity_poly.type
_entity_poly.pdbx_seq_one_letter_code
_entity_poly.pdbx_strand_id
1 'polypeptide(L)'
;MTTPRNAAAHDENGRREISNNKATIVLVTIDYSDHIYATFKLDINPKTWLRKTYDRERFKICVILVTLTNDGLSTAMTRTIRTIYDQLSQRDPLPPLNLDQEVYYPPLTGDIDRLAASDYVKASLHMLNDDIKRAHYYAEMNQGDALLDYLHALVHRREGDFWNSKWWFARVKHPIIDEVYGGKLSPTKIVDKVEELELSNNDEAKKVLEELQNKELCLIAKFAIDESAARES
;
A
#
# COMPACT_ATOMS: atom_id res chain seq x y z
N MET A 1 -32.21 52.55 -12.96
CA MET A 1 -31.07 51.68 -12.62
C MET A 1 -31.61 50.31 -12.27
N THR A 2 -31.58 49.40 -13.23
CA THR A 2 -32.06 48.02 -13.10
C THR A 2 -31.19 47.15 -14.01
N THR A 3 -30.51 46.19 -13.40
CA THR A 3 -29.66 45.15 -14.03
C THR A 3 -30.44 44.29 -15.03
N PRO A 4 -29.87 43.88 -16.18
CA PRO A 4 -30.44 42.82 -17.00
C PRO A 4 -29.98 41.43 -16.54
N ARG A 5 -30.93 40.50 -16.49
CA ARG A 5 -30.75 39.05 -16.38
C ARG A 5 -30.03 38.52 -17.63
N ASN A 6 -29.05 37.64 -17.45
CA ASN A 6 -28.51 36.80 -18.53
C ASN A 6 -29.62 35.88 -19.06
N ALA A 7 -30.08 36.16 -20.28
CA ALA A 7 -30.87 35.23 -21.07
C ALA A 7 -29.92 34.49 -22.02
N ALA A 8 -29.84 33.16 -21.89
CA ALA A 8 -29.19 32.31 -22.88
C ALA A 8 -30.01 32.34 -24.17
N ALA A 9 -29.39 32.72 -25.29
CA ALA A 9 -29.99 32.63 -26.61
C ALA A 9 -30.01 31.15 -27.06
N HIS A 10 -31.19 30.66 -27.43
CA HIS A 10 -31.38 29.35 -28.06
C HIS A 10 -31.48 29.53 -29.57
N ASP A 11 -30.76 28.72 -30.34
CA ASP A 11 -31.03 28.53 -31.76
C ASP A 11 -32.14 27.46 -31.96
N GLU A 12 -32.85 27.61 -33.06
CA GLU A 12 -34.08 26.91 -33.40
C GLU A 12 -33.88 25.49 -33.96
N ASN A 13 -32.69 24.89 -33.77
CA ASN A 13 -32.43 23.48 -34.10
C ASN A 13 -31.80 22.66 -32.94
N GLY A 14 -31.80 23.20 -31.72
CA GLY A 14 -31.49 22.42 -30.51
C GLY A 14 -30.08 21.85 -30.45
N ARG A 15 -29.11 22.46 -31.16
CA ARG A 15 -27.70 22.09 -31.04
C ARG A 15 -26.99 23.06 -30.11
N ARG A 16 -26.50 22.53 -28.98
CA ARG A 16 -25.51 23.25 -28.17
C ARG A 16 -24.21 23.35 -28.99
N GLU A 17 -23.75 24.56 -29.24
CA GLU A 17 -22.37 24.81 -29.65
C GLU A 17 -21.45 24.30 -28.53
N ILE A 18 -20.75 23.19 -28.79
CA ILE A 18 -19.71 22.69 -27.89
C ILE A 18 -18.45 23.49 -28.24
N SER A 19 -18.01 24.34 -27.31
CA SER A 19 -16.76 25.08 -27.42
C SER A 19 -15.59 24.16 -27.78
N ASN A 20 -14.64 24.67 -28.57
CA ASN A 20 -13.43 24.02 -29.08
C ASN A 20 -12.53 23.37 -28.00
N ASN A 21 -12.99 22.31 -27.35
CA ASN A 21 -12.21 21.55 -26.40
C ASN A 21 -11.33 20.58 -27.20
N LYS A 22 -10.02 20.86 -27.21
CA LYS A 22 -9.01 19.87 -27.59
C LYS A 22 -9.18 18.68 -26.64
N ALA A 23 -9.54 17.52 -27.17
CA ALA A 23 -9.52 16.29 -26.42
C ALA A 23 -8.14 15.67 -26.59
N THR A 24 -7.37 15.63 -25.51
CA THR A 24 -6.15 14.82 -25.46
C THR A 24 -6.55 13.42 -25.06
N ILE A 25 -6.23 12.43 -25.92
CA ILE A 25 -6.37 11.02 -25.56
C ILE A 25 -4.98 10.51 -25.18
N VAL A 26 -4.89 9.93 -23.98
CA VAL A 26 -3.69 9.24 -23.51
C VAL A 26 -3.94 7.74 -23.66
N LEU A 27 -3.14 7.10 -24.51
CA LEU A 27 -3.11 5.65 -24.61
C LEU A 27 -2.05 5.12 -23.65
N VAL A 28 -2.47 4.29 -22.71
CA VAL A 28 -1.58 3.57 -21.78
C VAL A 28 -1.62 2.10 -22.17
N THR A 29 -0.44 1.53 -22.44
CA THR A 29 -0.30 0.09 -22.67
C THR A 29 0.22 -0.56 -21.39
N ILE A 30 -0.55 -1.52 -20.88
CA ILE A 30 -0.26 -2.28 -19.66
C ILE A 30 -0.19 -3.76 -20.04
N ASP A 31 0.78 -4.50 -19.50
CA ASP A 31 0.85 -5.97 -19.64
C ASP A 31 0.09 -6.70 -18.52
N TYR A 32 0.20 -8.02 -18.49
CA TYR A 32 -0.43 -8.85 -17.44
C TYR A 32 0.19 -8.69 -16.05
N SER A 33 1.29 -7.94 -15.92
CA SER A 33 2.05 -7.70 -14.69
C SER A 33 1.86 -6.27 -14.15
N ASP A 34 0.87 -5.54 -14.69
CA ASP A 34 0.59 -4.13 -14.39
C ASP A 34 1.77 -3.18 -14.63
N HIS A 35 2.72 -3.54 -15.50
CA HIS A 35 3.82 -2.68 -15.87
C HIS A 35 3.40 -1.75 -17.02
N ILE A 36 3.66 -0.44 -16.85
CA ILE A 36 3.38 0.57 -17.87
C ILE A 36 4.59 0.68 -18.80
N TYR A 37 4.40 0.34 -20.07
CA TYR A 37 5.50 0.34 -21.04
C TYR A 37 5.61 1.63 -21.85
N ALA A 38 4.49 2.34 -22.04
CA ALA A 38 4.49 3.56 -22.82
C ALA A 38 3.25 4.42 -22.54
N THR A 39 3.44 5.73 -22.64
CA THR A 39 2.37 6.73 -22.61
C THR A 39 2.45 7.52 -23.91
N PHE A 40 1.41 7.47 -24.73
CA PHE A 40 1.34 8.27 -25.96
C PHE A 40 0.30 9.37 -25.81
N LYS A 41 0.71 10.62 -26.06
CA LYS A 41 -0.19 11.76 -26.12
C LYS A 41 -0.59 11.98 -27.57
N LEU A 42 -1.87 11.78 -27.88
CA LEU A 42 -2.43 12.09 -29.20
C LEU A 42 -3.32 13.33 -29.07
N ASP A 43 -2.91 14.41 -29.74
CA ASP A 43 -3.75 15.58 -29.95
C ASP A 43 -4.67 15.30 -31.14
N ILE A 44 -5.94 15.02 -30.87
CA ILE A 44 -6.90 14.72 -31.92
C ILE A 44 -7.81 15.92 -32.13
N ASN A 45 -7.84 16.41 -33.37
CA ASN A 45 -8.90 17.30 -33.80
C ASN A 45 -10.17 16.44 -34.03
N PRO A 46 -11.32 16.76 -33.42
CA PRO A 46 -12.52 15.89 -33.43
C PRO A 46 -13.11 15.58 -34.82
N LYS A 47 -12.56 16.12 -35.92
CA LYS A 47 -13.00 15.84 -37.29
C LYS A 47 -12.29 14.68 -37.99
N THR A 48 -11.26 14.07 -37.41
CA THR A 48 -10.53 12.94 -38.03
C THR A 48 -10.71 11.65 -37.23
N TRP A 49 -11.61 10.79 -37.70
CA TRP A 49 -11.71 9.40 -37.25
C TRP A 49 -10.66 8.56 -37.98
N LEU A 50 -9.56 8.23 -37.32
CA LEU A 50 -8.59 7.24 -37.81
C LEU A 50 -9.05 5.84 -37.39
N ARG A 51 -9.76 5.16 -38.29
CA ARG A 51 -10.09 3.74 -38.13
C ARG A 51 -8.86 2.91 -38.52
N LYS A 52 -8.06 2.48 -37.55
CA LYS A 52 -7.09 1.38 -37.73
C LYS A 52 -7.59 0.15 -36.97
N THR A 53 -8.04 -0.85 -37.72
CA THR A 53 -8.22 -2.21 -37.23
C THR A 53 -6.84 -2.83 -36.99
N TYR A 54 -6.61 -3.38 -35.80
CA TYR A 54 -5.38 -4.11 -35.48
C TYR A 54 -5.69 -5.59 -35.24
N ASP A 55 -4.79 -6.42 -35.74
CA ASP A 55 -4.90 -7.87 -35.91
C ASP A 55 -4.84 -8.63 -34.56
N ARG A 56 -5.48 -9.79 -34.50
CA ARG A 56 -6.14 -10.34 -33.31
C ARG A 56 -5.37 -11.38 -32.51
N GLU A 57 -4.06 -11.56 -32.70
CA GLU A 57 -3.44 -12.83 -32.28
C GLU A 57 -2.47 -12.85 -31.09
N ARG A 58 -1.99 -11.74 -30.48
CA ARG A 58 -1.02 -11.90 -29.35
C ARG A 58 -1.06 -10.99 -28.13
N PHE A 59 -1.95 -9.99 -28.05
CA PHE A 59 -1.98 -9.10 -26.88
C PHE A 59 -3.42 -8.68 -26.56
N LYS A 60 -3.90 -8.96 -25.34
CA LYS A 60 -5.10 -8.31 -24.82
C LYS A 60 -4.72 -6.88 -24.42
N ILE A 61 -4.78 -5.96 -25.37
CA ILE A 61 -4.60 -4.54 -25.08
C ILE A 61 -5.90 -4.03 -24.47
N CYS A 62 -5.89 -3.72 -23.17
CA CYS A 62 -6.97 -2.96 -22.54
C CYS A 62 -6.75 -1.48 -22.87
N VAL A 63 -7.51 -0.95 -23.82
CA VAL A 63 -7.46 0.49 -24.16
C VAL A 63 -8.37 1.22 -23.18
N ILE A 64 -7.79 1.85 -22.15
CA ILE A 64 -8.52 2.74 -21.26
C ILE A 64 -8.58 4.12 -21.90
N LEU A 65 -9.77 4.55 -22.33
CA LEU A 65 -10.03 5.91 -22.80
C LEU A 65 -10.20 6.83 -21.57
N VAL A 66 -9.18 7.63 -21.27
CA VAL A 66 -9.28 8.69 -20.26
C VAL A 66 -9.45 10.03 -20.96
N THR A 67 -10.62 10.65 -20.81
CA THR A 67 -10.88 12.03 -21.23
C THR A 67 -10.35 12.98 -20.16
N LEU A 68 -9.32 13.76 -20.47
CA LEU A 68 -8.83 14.82 -19.59
C LEU A 68 -9.48 16.15 -20.00
N THR A 69 -10.34 16.70 -19.13
CA THR A 69 -10.73 18.11 -19.19
C THR A 69 -9.63 18.95 -18.53
N ASN A 70 -9.34 20.13 -19.08
CA ASN A 70 -8.17 20.97 -18.77
C ASN A 70 -8.04 21.51 -17.33
N ASP A 71 -8.84 21.03 -16.38
CA ASP A 71 -8.76 21.44 -14.97
C ASP A 71 -8.18 20.28 -14.15
N GLY A 72 -6.85 20.22 -14.03
CA GLY A 72 -6.18 19.32 -13.10
C GLY A 72 -5.00 18.58 -13.70
N LEU A 73 -3.80 19.02 -13.36
CA LEU A 73 -2.56 18.27 -13.52
C LEU A 73 -2.69 16.91 -12.80
N SER A 74 -2.72 15.83 -13.59
CA SER A 74 -2.24 14.48 -13.27
C SER A 74 -2.41 14.02 -11.82
N THR A 75 -3.60 13.55 -11.45
CA THR A 75 -3.74 12.65 -10.30
C THR A 75 -3.16 11.29 -10.71
N ALA A 76 -1.86 11.10 -10.56
CA ALA A 76 -1.36 9.75 -10.29
C ALA A 76 -2.18 9.25 -9.10
N MET A 77 -2.86 8.11 -9.23
CA MET A 77 -3.72 7.54 -8.19
C MET A 77 -3.00 7.59 -6.84
N THR A 78 -3.32 8.58 -6.01
CA THR A 78 -2.64 8.77 -4.74
C THR A 78 -3.11 7.65 -3.83
N ARG A 79 -2.21 6.73 -3.49
CA ARG A 79 -2.53 5.64 -2.58
C ARG A 79 -2.82 6.22 -1.20
N THR A 80 -3.93 5.81 -0.61
CA THR A 80 -4.33 6.14 0.76
C THR A 80 -3.80 5.10 1.73
N ILE A 81 -3.76 5.44 3.02
CA ILE A 81 -3.43 4.50 4.12
C ILE A 81 -4.21 3.18 3.96
N ARG A 82 -5.53 3.29 3.75
CA ARG A 82 -6.43 2.13 3.64
C ARG A 82 -6.13 1.28 2.41
N THR A 83 -5.92 1.89 1.24
CA THR A 83 -5.60 1.14 0.02
C THR A 83 -4.25 0.41 0.12
N ILE A 84 -3.29 0.97 0.84
CA ILE A 84 -1.99 0.33 1.08
C ILE A 84 -2.16 -0.85 2.05
N TYR A 85 -2.87 -0.64 3.16
CA TYR A 85 -3.17 -1.71 4.11
C TYR A 85 -3.96 -2.86 3.46
N ASP A 86 -4.99 -2.56 2.68
CA ASP A 86 -5.82 -3.58 2.01
C ASP A 86 -4.98 -4.42 1.03
N GLN A 87 -4.05 -3.80 0.30
CA GLN A 87 -3.11 -4.51 -0.58
C GLN A 87 -2.16 -5.40 0.21
N LEU A 88 -1.52 -4.85 1.25
CA LEU A 88 -0.48 -5.56 2.01
C LEU A 88 -1.04 -6.65 2.94
N SER A 89 -2.25 -6.49 3.47
CA SER A 89 -2.88 -7.49 4.35
C SER A 89 -3.39 -8.72 3.60
N GLN A 90 -3.56 -8.62 2.29
CA GLN A 90 -4.00 -9.71 1.40
C GLN A 90 -2.84 -10.29 0.57
N ARG A 91 -1.60 -9.94 0.90
CA ARG A 91 -0.41 -10.38 0.19
C ARG A 91 -0.30 -11.90 0.12
N ASP A 92 0.19 -12.35 -1.03
CA ASP A 92 0.67 -13.72 -1.27
C ASP A 92 2.03 -13.59 -1.98
N PRO A 93 3.11 -14.21 -1.47
CA PRO A 93 3.20 -15.03 -0.25
C PRO A 93 3.04 -14.24 1.07
N LEU A 94 2.77 -14.99 2.15
CA LEU A 94 2.77 -14.47 3.53
C LEU A 94 4.15 -13.89 3.90
N PRO A 95 4.22 -12.99 4.91
CA PRO A 95 5.48 -12.47 5.43
C PRO A 95 6.41 -13.59 5.96
N PRO A 96 7.63 -13.74 5.41
CA PRO A 96 8.58 -14.77 5.85
C PRO A 96 9.09 -14.49 7.28
N LEU A 97 9.41 -15.56 8.02
CA LEU A 97 9.84 -15.49 9.43
C LEU A 97 11.16 -14.75 9.62
N ASN A 98 12.11 -14.97 8.72
CA ASN A 98 13.47 -14.43 8.72
C ASN A 98 13.74 -13.71 7.39
N LEU A 99 14.67 -12.75 7.41
CA LEU A 99 15.05 -11.96 6.24
C LEU A 99 16.25 -12.55 5.51
N ASP A 100 15.94 -13.29 4.46
CA ASP A 100 16.83 -13.45 3.30
C ASP A 100 16.36 -12.57 2.11
N GLN A 101 15.32 -11.74 2.30
CA GLN A 101 14.51 -11.15 1.22
C GLN A 101 14.46 -9.61 1.18
N GLU A 102 14.25 -9.08 -0.03
CA GLU A 102 13.99 -7.68 -0.34
C GLU A 102 12.56 -7.26 0.05
N VAL A 103 12.32 -5.95 0.14
CA VAL A 103 10.98 -5.34 0.33
C VAL A 103 9.93 -6.03 -0.53
N TYR A 104 8.80 -6.47 0.06
CA TYR A 104 7.76 -7.25 -0.61
C TYR A 104 7.27 -6.56 -1.89
N TYR A 105 6.93 -5.27 -1.78
CA TYR A 105 6.51 -4.46 -2.92
C TYR A 105 7.19 -3.08 -2.91
N PRO A 106 8.35 -2.95 -3.58
CA PRO A 106 9.15 -1.72 -3.57
C PRO A 106 8.42 -0.43 -3.98
N PRO A 107 7.46 -0.44 -4.93
CA PRO A 107 6.73 0.79 -5.27
C PRO A 107 5.92 1.38 -4.12
N LEU A 108 5.57 0.60 -3.09
CA LEU A 108 4.86 1.10 -1.92
C LEU A 108 5.75 1.83 -0.92
N THR A 109 7.06 1.58 -0.91
CA THR A 109 7.99 2.21 0.03
C THR A 109 7.90 3.74 -0.02
N GLY A 110 8.00 4.32 -1.23
CA GLY A 110 7.91 5.77 -1.41
C GLY A 110 6.51 6.33 -1.19
N ASP A 111 5.47 5.51 -1.35
CA ASP A 111 4.09 5.92 -1.06
C ASP A 111 3.85 5.97 0.44
N ILE A 112 4.31 4.96 1.20
CA ILE A 112 4.24 4.92 2.66
C ILE A 112 4.98 6.11 3.27
N ASP A 113 6.19 6.40 2.79
CA ASP A 113 6.99 7.53 3.30
C ASP A 113 6.28 8.87 3.12
N ARG A 114 5.53 9.04 2.02
CA ARG A 114 4.79 10.27 1.67
C ARG A 114 3.42 10.40 2.34
N LEU A 115 2.93 9.38 3.03
CA LEU A 115 1.66 9.48 3.75
C LEU A 115 1.72 10.62 4.78
N ALA A 116 0.67 11.44 4.81
CA ALA A 116 0.39 12.33 5.92
C ALA A 116 -0.21 11.50 7.06
N ALA A 117 0.65 10.73 7.75
CA ALA A 117 0.27 9.80 8.81
C ALA A 117 1.35 9.80 9.90
N SER A 118 0.98 9.35 11.09
CA SER A 118 1.89 9.20 12.22
C SER A 118 2.99 8.15 11.96
N ASP A 119 4.10 8.26 12.70
CA ASP A 119 5.20 7.29 12.64
C ASP A 119 4.74 5.86 12.95
N TYR A 120 3.75 5.69 13.83
CA TYR A 120 3.10 4.41 14.13
C TYR A 120 2.55 3.72 12.87
N VAL A 121 1.82 4.48 12.05
CA VAL A 121 1.22 3.99 10.81
C VAL A 121 2.31 3.67 9.80
N LYS A 122 3.29 4.57 9.62
CA LYS A 122 4.39 4.35 8.66
C LYS A 122 5.23 3.12 9.04
N ALA A 123 5.62 2.99 10.30
CA ALA A 123 6.39 1.87 10.80
C ALA A 123 5.65 0.54 10.57
N SER A 124 4.35 0.50 10.90
CA SER A 124 3.53 -0.70 10.75
C SER A 124 3.33 -1.11 9.28
N LEU A 125 3.11 -0.13 8.38
CA LEU A 125 2.98 -0.40 6.94
C LEU A 125 4.30 -0.85 6.30
N HIS A 126 5.42 -0.24 6.69
CA HIS A 126 6.75 -0.69 6.25
C HIS A 126 7.03 -2.11 6.73
N MET A 127 6.71 -2.43 7.98
CA MET A 127 6.85 -3.78 8.51
C MET A 127 6.02 -4.82 7.73
N LEU A 128 4.77 -4.48 7.38
CA LEU A 128 3.89 -5.34 6.59
C LEU A 128 4.35 -5.49 5.12
N ASN A 129 5.08 -4.49 4.60
CA ASN A 129 5.74 -4.51 3.29
C ASN A 129 7.15 -5.13 3.30
N ASP A 130 7.56 -5.75 4.41
CA ASP A 130 8.92 -6.28 4.60
C ASP A 130 10.05 -5.23 4.45
N ASP A 131 9.74 -3.94 4.56
CA ASP A 131 10.74 -2.86 4.60
C ASP A 131 11.28 -2.68 6.01
N ILE A 132 12.08 -3.67 6.42
CA ILE A 132 12.53 -3.83 7.81
C ILE A 132 13.47 -2.71 8.21
N LYS A 133 14.29 -2.21 7.28
CA LYS A 133 15.19 -1.07 7.53
C LYS A 133 14.40 0.17 7.93
N ARG A 134 13.30 0.48 7.24
CA ARG A 134 12.45 1.62 7.60
C ARG A 134 11.65 1.35 8.86
N ALA A 135 11.08 0.15 9.01
CA ALA A 135 10.36 -0.22 10.23
C ALA A 135 11.26 -0.08 11.48
N HIS A 136 12.50 -0.58 11.39
CA HIS A 136 13.53 -0.45 12.43
C HIS A 136 13.82 1.02 12.72
N TYR A 137 14.09 1.83 11.69
CA TYR A 137 14.35 3.27 11.86
C TYR A 137 13.23 3.99 12.64
N TYR A 138 11.97 3.78 12.26
CA TYR A 138 10.85 4.42 12.97
C TYR A 138 10.71 3.92 14.42
N ALA A 139 10.93 2.62 14.65
CA ALA A 139 10.87 2.04 15.99
C ALA A 139 12.02 2.53 16.89
N GLU A 140 13.24 2.59 16.36
CA GLU A 140 14.44 3.01 17.08
C GLU A 140 14.37 4.50 17.46
N MET A 141 13.89 5.36 16.55
CA MET A 141 13.79 6.80 16.81
C MET A 141 12.71 7.17 17.84
N ASN A 142 11.80 6.24 18.15
CA ASN A 142 10.65 6.49 19.01
C ASN A 142 10.53 5.43 20.13
N GLN A 143 11.66 4.93 20.64
CA GLN A 143 11.69 4.00 21.76
C GLN A 143 10.95 4.55 22.99
N GLY A 144 10.29 3.66 23.73
CA GLY A 144 9.47 3.98 24.90
C GLY A 144 7.98 4.15 24.58
N ASP A 145 7.60 4.22 23.30
CA ASP A 145 6.22 4.00 22.89
C ASP A 145 5.91 2.49 22.82
N ALA A 146 4.80 2.08 23.42
CA ALA A 146 4.48 0.66 23.59
C ALA A 146 4.25 -0.09 22.26
N LEU A 147 3.72 0.57 21.22
CA LEU A 147 3.50 -0.04 19.92
C LEU A 147 4.80 -0.10 19.11
N LEU A 148 5.61 0.94 19.18
CA LEU A 148 6.89 1.00 18.47
C LEU A 148 7.94 0.09 19.11
N ASP A 149 7.96 -0.04 20.44
CA ASP A 149 8.78 -1.04 21.15
C ASP A 149 8.36 -2.47 20.78
N TYR A 150 7.06 -2.72 20.54
CA TYR A 150 6.57 -3.99 20.01
C TYR A 150 7.10 -4.22 18.59
N LEU A 151 6.93 -3.25 17.68
CA LEU A 151 7.50 -3.34 16.33
C LEU A 151 9.01 -3.57 16.35
N HIS A 152 9.73 -2.95 17.29
CA HIS A 152 11.17 -3.16 17.48
C HIS A 152 11.49 -4.62 17.83
N ALA A 153 10.72 -5.23 18.75
CA ALA A 153 10.87 -6.63 19.09
C ALA A 153 10.65 -7.54 17.86
N LEU A 154 9.68 -7.20 17.00
CA LEU A 154 9.38 -7.95 15.79
C LEU A 154 10.43 -7.75 14.69
N VAL A 155 10.95 -6.53 14.53
CA VAL A 155 12.06 -6.22 13.64
C VAL A 155 13.23 -7.14 13.95
N HIS A 156 13.67 -7.20 15.21
CA HIS A 156 14.77 -8.08 15.59
C HIS A 156 14.46 -9.57 15.42
N ARG A 157 13.19 -9.99 15.61
CA ARG A 157 12.78 -11.38 15.31
C ARG A 157 13.03 -11.70 13.84
N ARG A 158 12.69 -10.77 12.95
CA ARG A 158 12.82 -10.94 11.49
C ARG A 158 14.25 -10.74 10.98
N GLU A 159 15.06 -9.97 11.67
CA GLU A 159 16.51 -9.82 11.40
C GLU A 159 17.34 -11.03 11.86
N GLY A 160 16.75 -11.96 12.61
CA GLY A 160 17.47 -13.07 13.23
C GLY A 160 18.22 -12.70 14.51
N ASP A 161 18.07 -11.47 15.01
CA ASP A 161 18.57 -11.03 16.32
C ASP A 161 17.59 -11.49 17.44
N PHE A 162 17.49 -12.80 17.62
CA PHE A 162 16.53 -13.42 18.52
C PHE A 162 16.75 -13.03 19.98
N TRP A 163 18.00 -12.78 20.38
CA TRP A 163 18.30 -12.35 21.74
C TRP A 163 17.70 -10.97 22.03
N ASN A 164 17.90 -10.02 21.11
CA ASN A 164 17.41 -8.65 21.29
C ASN A 164 15.89 -8.59 21.12
N SER A 165 15.33 -9.38 20.19
CA SER A 165 13.88 -9.58 20.08
C SER A 165 13.27 -10.01 21.42
N LYS A 166 13.84 -11.03 22.07
CA LYS A 166 13.40 -11.51 23.38
C LYS A 166 13.55 -10.43 24.47
N TRP A 167 14.61 -9.63 24.42
CA TRP A 167 14.87 -8.55 25.37
C TRP A 167 13.78 -7.47 25.32
N TRP A 168 13.35 -7.07 24.10
CA TRP A 168 12.26 -6.12 23.90
C TRP A 168 10.91 -6.71 24.29
N PHE A 169 10.60 -7.94 23.85
CA PHE A 169 9.35 -8.59 24.20
C PHE A 169 9.12 -8.74 25.71
N ALA A 170 10.19 -8.88 26.51
CA ALA A 170 10.09 -8.92 27.97
C ALA A 170 9.65 -7.59 28.60
N ARG A 171 9.71 -6.48 27.85
CA ARG A 171 9.45 -5.11 28.32
C ARG A 171 8.17 -4.52 27.75
N VAL A 172 7.80 -4.94 26.55
CA VAL A 172 6.59 -4.48 25.87
C VAL A 172 5.34 -4.94 26.64
N LYS A 173 4.43 -4.00 26.87
CA LYS A 173 3.07 -4.27 27.33
C LYS A 173 2.10 -3.59 26.39
N HIS A 174 1.48 -4.38 25.52
CA HIS A 174 0.58 -3.86 24.50
C HIS A 174 -0.66 -4.77 24.36
N PRO A 175 -1.89 -4.22 24.26
CA PRO A 175 -3.12 -5.03 24.19
C PRO A 175 -3.15 -6.04 23.04
N ILE A 176 -2.50 -5.71 21.91
CA ILE A 176 -2.40 -6.61 20.74
C ILE A 176 -1.71 -7.94 21.08
N ILE A 177 -0.78 -7.96 22.06
CA ILE A 177 -0.09 -9.20 22.45
C ILE A 177 -1.13 -10.25 22.88
N ASP A 178 -2.09 -9.88 23.72
CA ASP A 178 -3.12 -10.81 24.16
C ASP A 178 -4.04 -11.26 23.02
N GLU A 179 -4.31 -10.37 22.05
CA GLU A 179 -5.14 -10.68 20.87
C GLU A 179 -4.44 -11.63 19.88
N VAL A 180 -3.13 -11.45 19.70
CA VAL A 180 -2.31 -12.30 18.82
C VAL A 180 -2.13 -13.68 19.45
N TYR A 181 -1.67 -13.71 20.71
CA TYR A 181 -1.19 -14.92 21.38
C TYR A 181 -2.22 -15.59 22.31
N GLY A 182 -3.41 -14.99 22.45
CA GLY A 182 -4.54 -15.54 23.21
C GLY A 182 -4.28 -15.70 24.71
N GLY A 183 -3.32 -14.94 25.27
CA GLY A 183 -2.88 -15.04 26.67
C GLY A 183 -2.24 -16.39 27.07
N LYS A 184 -2.09 -17.33 26.13
CA LYS A 184 -1.57 -18.69 26.38
C LYS A 184 -0.15 -18.87 25.87
N LEU A 185 0.23 -18.11 24.83
CA LEU A 185 1.56 -18.15 24.24
C LEU A 185 2.33 -16.89 24.65
N SER A 186 3.61 -17.06 24.98
CA SER A 186 4.51 -15.93 25.20
C SER A 186 5.15 -15.54 23.86
N PRO A 187 5.24 -14.24 23.53
CA PRO A 187 5.99 -13.79 22.35
C PRO A 187 7.42 -14.33 22.32
N THR A 188 8.10 -14.39 23.48
CA THR A 188 9.46 -14.94 23.59
C THR A 188 9.52 -16.42 23.23
N LYS A 189 8.46 -17.19 23.47
CA LYS A 189 8.38 -18.59 23.05
C LYS A 189 8.15 -18.76 21.56
N ILE A 190 7.50 -17.78 20.93
CA ILE A 190 7.41 -17.74 19.47
C ILE A 190 8.75 -17.39 18.86
N VAL A 191 9.53 -16.48 19.47
CA VAL A 191 10.92 -16.23 19.05
C VAL A 191 11.77 -17.50 19.17
N ASP A 192 11.70 -18.23 20.30
CA ASP A 192 12.40 -19.51 20.44
C ASP A 192 12.01 -20.50 19.32
N LYS A 193 10.73 -20.53 18.91
CA LYS A 193 10.25 -21.41 17.83
C LYS A 193 10.75 -20.97 16.45
N VAL A 194 10.81 -19.67 16.18
CA VAL A 194 11.41 -19.15 14.94
C VAL A 194 12.89 -19.52 14.89
N GLU A 195 13.63 -19.29 15.97
CA GLU A 195 15.05 -19.65 16.12
C GLU A 195 15.30 -21.15 15.89
N GLU A 196 14.44 -22.02 16.44
CA GLU A 196 14.51 -23.46 16.20
C GLU A 196 14.29 -23.83 14.72
N LEU A 197 13.37 -23.13 14.03
CA LEU A 197 13.05 -23.41 12.64
C LEU A 197 14.17 -23.02 11.67
N GLU A 198 15.00 -22.04 11.99
CA GLU A 198 16.21 -21.71 11.20
C GLU A 198 17.17 -22.90 11.07
N LEU A 199 17.12 -23.82 12.03
CA LEU A 199 17.98 -25.00 12.09
C LEU A 199 17.29 -26.27 11.59
N SER A 200 16.03 -26.19 11.16
CA SER A 200 15.21 -27.37 10.83
C SER A 200 14.47 -27.21 9.50
N ASN A 201 14.36 -28.28 8.72
CA ASN A 201 13.53 -28.30 7.50
C ASN A 201 12.12 -28.80 7.84
N ASN A 202 11.31 -27.94 8.49
CA ASN A 202 9.91 -28.23 8.82
C ASN A 202 8.98 -27.18 8.22
N ASP A 203 8.55 -27.43 6.98
CA ASP A 203 7.75 -26.48 6.19
C ASP A 203 6.35 -26.28 6.78
N GLU A 204 5.74 -27.31 7.36
CA GLU A 204 4.43 -27.21 8.00
C GLU A 204 4.48 -26.29 9.22
N ALA A 205 5.49 -26.44 10.08
CA ALA A 205 5.67 -25.57 11.24
C ALA A 205 6.02 -24.14 10.83
N LYS A 206 6.84 -23.97 9.79
CA LYS A 206 7.17 -22.65 9.21
C LYS A 206 5.90 -21.94 8.76
N LYS A 207 5.04 -22.60 7.99
CA LYS A 207 3.79 -22.04 7.51
C LYS A 207 2.87 -21.59 8.65
N VAL A 208 2.75 -22.38 9.72
CA VAL A 208 1.94 -22.01 10.90
C VAL A 208 2.46 -20.72 11.56
N LEU A 209 3.78 -20.56 11.67
CA LEU A 209 4.36 -19.35 12.24
C LEU A 209 4.24 -18.15 11.27
N GLU A 210 4.31 -18.35 9.95
CA GLU A 210 4.10 -17.29 8.96
C GLU A 210 2.65 -16.79 8.98
N GLU A 211 1.67 -17.69 9.15
CA GLU A 211 0.26 -17.33 9.35
C GLU A 211 0.07 -16.52 10.65
N LEU A 212 0.71 -16.94 11.75
CA LEU A 212 0.69 -16.19 13.01
C LEU A 212 1.33 -14.81 12.86
N GLN A 213 2.48 -14.74 12.19
CA GLN A 213 3.18 -13.49 11.91
C GLN A 213 2.33 -12.57 11.03
N ASN A 214 1.70 -13.09 9.98
CA ASN A 214 0.81 -12.30 9.14
C ASN A 214 -0.35 -11.69 9.94
N LYS A 215 -1.00 -12.52 10.79
CA LYS A 215 -2.04 -12.05 11.70
C LYS A 215 -1.53 -10.93 12.61
N GLU A 216 -0.36 -11.13 13.22
CA GLU A 216 0.29 -10.17 14.11
C GLU A 216 0.56 -8.83 13.42
N LEU A 217 1.19 -8.85 12.23
CA LEU A 217 1.48 -7.64 11.47
C LEU A 217 0.22 -6.91 11.00
N CYS A 218 -0.80 -7.65 10.57
CA CYS A 218 -2.09 -7.06 10.17
C CYS A 218 -2.79 -6.38 11.36
N LEU A 219 -2.81 -7.02 12.53
CA LEU A 219 -3.42 -6.44 13.74
C LEU A 219 -2.69 -5.18 14.20
N ILE A 220 -1.35 -5.17 14.17
CA ILE A 220 -0.54 -4.00 14.49
C ILE A 220 -0.84 -2.84 13.54
N ALA A 221 -0.79 -3.09 12.22
CA ALA A 221 -1.08 -2.06 11.24
C ALA A 221 -2.50 -1.52 11.37
N LYS A 222 -3.49 -2.40 11.57
CA LYS A 222 -4.87 -1.99 11.79
C LYS A 222 -5.02 -1.12 13.03
N PHE A 223 -4.44 -1.53 14.16
CA PHE A 223 -4.47 -0.76 15.40
C PHE A 223 -3.82 0.62 15.23
N ALA A 224 -2.66 0.70 14.59
CA ALA A 224 -1.98 1.96 14.33
C ALA A 224 -2.85 2.93 13.51
N ILE A 225 -3.54 2.41 12.51
CA ILE A 225 -4.44 3.18 11.64
C ILE A 225 -5.66 3.67 12.44
N ASP A 226 -6.30 2.79 13.20
CA ASP A 226 -7.50 3.11 13.99
C ASP A 226 -7.18 4.13 15.10
N GLU A 227 -6.06 3.97 15.81
CA GLU A 227 -5.59 4.92 16.83
C GLU A 227 -5.24 6.29 16.25
N SER A 228 -4.58 6.34 15.08
CA SER A 228 -4.24 7.60 14.42
C SER A 228 -5.51 8.37 14.05
N ALA A 229 -6.53 7.67 13.53
CA ALA A 229 -7.81 8.28 13.19
C ALA A 229 -8.55 8.83 14.43
N ALA A 230 -8.49 8.12 15.56
CA ALA A 230 -9.13 8.54 16.80
C ALA A 230 -8.47 9.78 17.44
N ARG A 231 -7.17 10.03 17.19
CA ARG A 231 -6.45 11.21 17.70
C ARG A 231 -6.68 12.47 16.88
N GLU A 232 -7.21 12.34 15.67
CA GLU A 232 -7.51 13.44 14.74
C GLU A 232 -8.97 13.92 14.79
N SER A 233 -9.86 13.15 15.44
CA SER A 233 -11.30 13.44 15.62
C SER A 233 -11.61 14.18 16.91
#